data_AF-A0A497FUV2-F1
#
_entry.id   AF-A0A497FUV2-F1
#
_cell.length_a   1.000
_cell.length_b   1.000
_cell.length_c   1.000
_cell.angle_alpha   90.00
_cell.angle_beta   90.00
_cell.angle_gamma   90.00
#
_symmetry.space_group_name_H-M   'P 1'
#
loop_
_entity.id
_entity.type
_entity.pdbx_description
1 polymer ?
#
loop_
_entity_poly.entity_id
_entity_poly.type
_entity_poly.pdbx_seq_one_letter_code
_entity_poly.pdbx_strand_id
1 'polypeptide(L)'
;MPGLVKRRFPEVEKLEYNPSRDIVLLRGGYRGIDPIVGVRSIRADPDIVQLSDLLSFDEVILSGDTVVKGNIFAEKLVQFNFYRGTTTVVIGDIGTSTEKEESGLIGKVVVGYRDAVEGRLFIHGNIMARSVEINVPTVMIGNIVALDNISVNAPSLIIGRIVVGTDDNPGKATLSNMTVFQVYVRGDVEVGPGVTVMLPLVVARNGEVKLKADTIRVLNLPCLFCTHTENPFLCQHYIEGSCPLEEKGLGYDYLAEYDLQKASKNGVKYSYISWYWRASPLMIAQNILSKKLLYFAYKCPYAYNIELKNKYINGEPHSTLPERFTRRILDELRRTAIEVAGETRRILFNTIEEYFKARNIPYVKCTHCGAPNPVVEKICIYCGKLVSE
;
A
#
# COMPACT_ATOMS: atom_id res chain seq x y z
N MET A 1 -39.50 23.34 -19.32
CA MET A 1 -38.22 22.61 -19.49
C MET A 1 -38.34 21.70 -20.71
N PRO A 2 -37.85 22.12 -21.88
CA PRO A 2 -37.82 21.26 -23.07
C PRO A 2 -36.68 20.26 -22.94
N GLY A 3 -37.00 18.96 -23.04
CA GLY A 3 -36.04 17.92 -23.42
C GLY A 3 -35.25 17.21 -22.31
N LEU A 4 -35.88 16.79 -21.21
CA LEU A 4 -35.34 15.66 -20.44
C LEU A 4 -35.47 14.42 -21.33
N VAL A 5 -34.41 14.11 -22.09
CA VAL A 5 -34.27 12.82 -22.77
C VAL A 5 -34.46 11.76 -21.67
N LYS A 6 -35.54 10.99 -21.77
CA LYS A 6 -35.84 9.91 -20.83
C LYS A 6 -34.69 8.92 -20.95
N ARG A 7 -33.71 9.00 -20.04
CA ARG A 7 -32.57 8.08 -20.02
C ARG A 7 -33.13 6.68 -19.88
N ARG A 8 -32.84 5.85 -20.87
CA ARG A 8 -33.21 4.45 -20.87
C ARG A 8 -31.96 3.69 -20.47
N PHE A 9 -31.84 3.42 -19.17
CA PHE A 9 -31.04 2.29 -18.75
C PHE A 9 -31.72 1.01 -19.24
N PRO A 10 -30.98 -0.05 -19.57
CA PRO A 10 -31.60 -1.35 -19.80
C PRO A 10 -32.48 -1.70 -18.59
N GLU A 11 -33.66 -2.26 -18.85
CA GLU A 11 -34.54 -2.78 -17.78
C GLU A 11 -33.88 -4.03 -17.19
N VAL A 12 -32.90 -3.82 -16.32
CA VAL A 12 -32.18 -4.87 -15.60
C VAL A 12 -32.83 -5.02 -14.23
N GLU A 13 -33.07 -6.26 -13.83
CA GLU A 13 -33.59 -6.56 -12.50
C GLU A 13 -32.72 -5.89 -11.43
N LYS A 14 -33.35 -5.30 -10.40
CA LYS A 14 -32.68 -4.61 -9.28
C LYS A 14 -31.94 -3.31 -9.64
N LEU A 15 -32.05 -2.82 -10.87
CA LEU A 15 -31.65 -1.46 -11.25
C LEU A 15 -32.87 -0.52 -11.20
N GLU A 16 -32.80 0.55 -10.41
CA GLU A 16 -33.84 1.58 -10.36
C GLU A 16 -33.27 2.94 -10.71
N TYR A 17 -33.98 3.69 -11.55
CA TYR A 17 -33.61 5.07 -11.90
C TYR A 17 -34.68 6.04 -11.40
N ASN A 18 -34.29 6.99 -10.56
CA ASN A 18 -35.13 8.09 -10.11
C ASN A 18 -34.90 9.34 -10.98
N PRO A 19 -35.79 9.65 -11.93
CA PRO A 19 -35.61 10.76 -12.87
C PRO A 19 -35.72 12.14 -12.22
N SER A 20 -36.40 12.27 -11.06
CA SER A 20 -36.58 13.55 -10.38
C SER A 20 -35.30 14.05 -9.70
N ARG A 21 -34.41 13.12 -9.34
CA ARG A 21 -33.15 13.40 -8.67
C ARG A 21 -31.92 13.02 -9.51
N ASP A 22 -32.14 12.40 -10.67
CA ASP A 22 -31.12 11.82 -11.53
C ASP A 22 -30.20 10.83 -10.78
N ILE A 23 -30.83 9.91 -10.04
CA ILE A 23 -30.15 8.93 -9.19
C ILE A 23 -30.39 7.53 -9.75
N VAL A 24 -29.32 6.74 -9.84
CA VAL A 24 -29.39 5.29 -10.07
C VAL A 24 -29.19 4.55 -8.74
N LEU A 25 -30.10 3.63 -8.43
CA LEU A 25 -30.04 2.74 -7.27
C LEU A 25 -29.78 1.31 -7.76
N LEU A 26 -28.66 0.74 -7.34
CA LEU A 26 -28.33 -0.68 -7.51
C LEU A 26 -28.82 -1.40 -6.25
N ARG A 27 -29.99 -2.03 -6.34
CA ARG A 27 -30.59 -2.75 -5.21
C ARG A 27 -29.89 -4.09 -5.00
N GLY A 28 -29.93 -4.60 -3.77
CA GLY A 28 -29.28 -5.86 -3.43
C GLY A 28 -29.65 -7.01 -4.36
N GLY A 29 -28.64 -7.77 -4.77
CA GLY A 29 -28.73 -8.81 -5.80
C GLY A 29 -28.49 -8.33 -7.23
N TYR A 30 -28.31 -7.02 -7.48
CA TYR A 30 -28.03 -6.49 -8.83
C TYR A 30 -26.75 -7.07 -9.41
N ARG A 31 -26.81 -7.44 -10.70
CA ARG A 31 -25.71 -7.98 -11.52
C ARG A 31 -25.67 -7.24 -12.85
N GLY A 32 -24.62 -6.46 -13.08
CA GLY A 32 -24.49 -5.61 -14.27
C GLY A 32 -23.16 -5.78 -15.00
N ILE A 33 -23.18 -5.58 -16.31
CA ILE A 33 -22.00 -5.56 -17.19
C ILE A 33 -21.90 -4.27 -18.02
N ASP A 34 -22.97 -3.49 -18.10
CA ASP A 34 -22.98 -2.23 -18.83
C ASP A 34 -22.55 -1.09 -17.90
N PRO A 35 -21.79 -0.10 -18.42
CA PRO A 35 -21.35 1.03 -17.61
C PRO A 35 -22.55 1.90 -17.21
N ILE A 36 -22.54 2.41 -15.98
CA ILE A 36 -23.55 3.35 -15.49
C ILE A 36 -22.92 4.73 -15.49
N VAL A 37 -23.33 5.55 -16.45
CA VAL A 37 -22.68 6.84 -16.72
C VAL A 37 -23.67 7.98 -16.87
N GLY A 38 -23.16 9.19 -16.63
CA GLY A 38 -23.85 10.43 -16.94
C GLY A 38 -24.95 10.79 -15.94
N VAL A 39 -25.12 10.07 -14.83
CA VAL A 39 -26.12 10.40 -13.80
C VAL A 39 -25.54 11.27 -12.71
N ARG A 40 -26.38 12.02 -12.02
CA ARG A 40 -25.97 12.83 -10.89
C ARG A 40 -25.42 11.96 -9.75
N SER A 41 -26.10 10.88 -9.40
CA SER A 41 -25.65 10.02 -8.30
C SER A 41 -25.87 8.54 -8.58
N ILE A 42 -24.95 7.71 -8.10
CA ILE A 42 -25.09 6.26 -8.09
C ILE A 42 -25.03 5.80 -6.63
N ARG A 43 -26.00 4.98 -6.21
CA ARG A 43 -25.99 4.35 -4.89
C ARG A 43 -26.16 2.86 -5.03
N ALA A 44 -25.34 2.10 -4.33
CA ALA A 44 -25.39 0.65 -4.33
C ALA A 44 -25.70 0.13 -2.93
N ASP A 45 -26.71 -0.71 -2.82
CA ASP A 45 -26.98 -1.53 -1.63
C ASP A 45 -25.88 -2.60 -1.47
N PRO A 46 -25.84 -3.37 -0.37
CA PRO A 46 -25.01 -4.56 -0.29
C PRO A 46 -25.38 -5.61 -1.34
N ASP A 47 -24.50 -6.59 -1.55
CA ASP A 47 -24.69 -7.70 -2.48
C ASP A 47 -24.81 -7.26 -3.95
N ILE A 48 -23.78 -6.59 -4.46
CA ILE A 48 -23.76 -6.07 -5.84
C ILE A 48 -22.56 -6.62 -6.61
N VAL A 49 -22.76 -6.96 -7.88
CA VAL A 49 -21.67 -7.18 -8.84
C VAL A 49 -21.86 -6.26 -10.04
N GLN A 50 -20.88 -5.42 -10.30
CA GLN A 50 -20.83 -4.54 -11.45
C GLN A 50 -19.52 -4.74 -12.19
N LEU A 51 -19.57 -5.21 -13.44
CA LEU A 51 -18.38 -5.52 -14.25
C LEU A 51 -18.05 -4.43 -15.27
N SER A 52 -18.37 -3.19 -14.94
CA SER A 52 -18.12 -2.02 -15.77
C SER A 52 -18.03 -0.75 -14.94
N ASP A 53 -17.78 0.37 -15.60
CA ASP A 53 -17.54 1.64 -14.94
C ASP A 53 -18.79 2.20 -14.24
N LEU A 54 -18.56 2.89 -13.13
CA LEU A 54 -19.54 3.67 -12.39
C LEU A 54 -19.10 5.14 -12.41
N LEU A 55 -19.72 5.94 -13.29
CA LEU A 55 -19.37 7.34 -13.51
C LEU A 55 -20.56 8.24 -13.19
N SER A 56 -20.42 9.11 -12.19
CA SER A 56 -21.45 10.09 -11.82
C SER A 56 -20.93 11.52 -11.79
N PHE A 57 -21.85 12.48 -11.87
CA PHE A 57 -21.52 13.90 -11.78
C PHE A 57 -21.37 14.40 -10.35
N ASP A 58 -22.01 13.83 -9.34
CA ASP A 58 -21.86 14.29 -7.96
C ASP A 58 -21.23 13.21 -7.09
N GLU A 59 -21.92 12.08 -6.93
CA GLU A 59 -21.53 11.07 -5.94
C GLU A 59 -21.69 9.62 -6.42
N VAL A 60 -20.78 8.76 -5.99
CA VAL A 60 -20.95 7.30 -6.02
C VAL A 60 -20.83 6.81 -4.58
N ILE A 61 -21.90 6.20 -4.08
CA ILE A 61 -21.95 5.64 -2.72
C ILE A 61 -22.16 4.13 -2.82
N LEU A 62 -21.16 3.35 -2.41
CA LEU A 62 -21.21 1.90 -2.40
C LEU A 62 -21.34 1.40 -0.97
N SER A 63 -22.37 0.60 -0.72
CA SER A 63 -22.44 -0.19 0.50
C SER A 63 -21.45 -1.36 0.43
N GLY A 64 -21.09 -1.93 1.58
CA GLY A 64 -20.18 -3.05 1.70
C GLY A 64 -20.72 -4.31 1.02
N ASP A 65 -19.89 -5.34 0.84
CA ASP A 65 -20.27 -6.60 0.18
C ASP A 65 -20.56 -6.43 -1.33
N THR A 66 -19.68 -5.68 -1.99
CA THR A 66 -19.80 -5.26 -3.39
C THR A 66 -18.55 -5.61 -4.20
N VAL A 67 -18.74 -6.00 -5.45
CA VAL A 67 -17.65 -6.29 -6.39
C VAL A 67 -17.81 -5.39 -7.61
N VAL A 68 -16.82 -4.53 -7.84
CA VAL A 68 -16.75 -3.64 -9.00
C VAL A 68 -15.51 -3.97 -9.81
N LYS A 69 -15.67 -4.31 -11.09
CA LYS A 69 -14.57 -4.46 -12.06
C LYS A 69 -14.74 -3.44 -13.16
N GLY A 70 -14.20 -2.26 -12.91
CA GLY A 70 -14.41 -1.04 -13.65
C GLY A 70 -13.99 0.14 -12.80
N ASN A 71 -13.82 1.29 -13.43
CA ASN A 71 -13.44 2.50 -12.73
C ASN A 71 -14.64 3.11 -11.98
N ILE A 72 -14.37 3.75 -10.86
CA ILE A 72 -15.37 4.45 -10.05
C ILE A 72 -14.99 5.93 -10.00
N PHE A 73 -15.77 6.78 -10.66
CA PHE A 73 -15.54 8.21 -10.67
C PHE A 73 -16.80 9.00 -10.33
N ALA A 74 -16.62 10.04 -9.51
CA ALA A 74 -17.63 11.03 -9.19
C ALA A 74 -16.98 12.40 -9.11
N GLU A 75 -17.64 13.50 -9.48
CA GLU A 75 -16.98 14.81 -9.38
C GLU A 75 -16.67 15.18 -7.92
N LYS A 76 -17.60 14.91 -6.98
CA LYS A 76 -17.50 15.39 -5.59
C LYS A 76 -17.17 14.29 -4.59
N LEU A 77 -17.80 13.12 -4.67
CA LEU A 77 -17.69 12.11 -3.61
C LEU A 77 -17.71 10.68 -4.14
N VAL A 78 -16.69 9.90 -3.81
CA VAL A 78 -16.78 8.44 -3.83
C VAL A 78 -16.72 7.95 -2.39
N GLN A 79 -17.75 7.22 -1.96
CA GLN A 79 -17.86 6.75 -0.58
C GLN A 79 -18.14 5.25 -0.52
N PHE A 80 -17.41 4.57 0.37
CA PHE A 80 -17.62 3.16 0.69
C PHE A 80 -18.13 3.04 2.13
N ASN A 81 -19.35 2.52 2.29
CA ASN A 81 -20.03 2.33 3.56
C ASN A 81 -19.99 0.86 3.96
N PHE A 82 -19.28 0.53 5.03
CA PHE A 82 -19.13 -0.87 5.45
C PHE A 82 -20.10 -1.25 6.55
N TYR A 83 -20.41 -2.55 6.60
CA TYR A 83 -21.06 -3.22 7.73
C TYR A 83 -20.16 -4.33 8.26
N ARG A 84 -20.46 -4.82 9.47
CA ARG A 84 -19.71 -5.89 10.12
C ARG A 84 -19.57 -7.12 9.21
N GLY A 85 -18.34 -7.57 8.98
CA GLY A 85 -18.02 -8.76 8.19
C GLY A 85 -18.11 -8.59 6.67
N THR A 86 -18.40 -7.38 6.17
CA THR A 86 -18.54 -7.14 4.72
C THR A 86 -17.20 -6.87 4.05
N THR A 87 -17.05 -7.34 2.80
CA THR A 87 -15.86 -7.07 1.99
C THR A 87 -16.27 -6.41 0.69
N THR A 88 -15.63 -5.30 0.33
CA THR A 88 -15.78 -4.70 -1.01
C THR A 88 -14.51 -4.91 -1.80
N VAL A 89 -14.67 -5.29 -3.07
CA VAL A 89 -13.58 -5.48 -4.02
C VAL A 89 -13.76 -4.52 -5.19
N VAL A 90 -12.75 -3.70 -5.45
CA VAL A 90 -12.67 -2.83 -6.62
C VAL A 90 -11.46 -3.24 -7.45
N ILE A 91 -11.68 -3.53 -8.73
CA ILE A 91 -10.66 -3.81 -9.73
C ILE A 91 -10.80 -2.73 -10.81
N GLY A 92 -10.11 -1.62 -10.62
CA GLY A 92 -10.25 -0.40 -11.39
C GLY A 92 -9.80 0.82 -10.58
N ASP A 93 -9.59 1.93 -11.27
CA ASP A 93 -9.22 3.19 -10.63
C ASP A 93 -10.43 3.83 -9.93
N ILE A 94 -10.16 4.52 -8.82
CA ILE A 94 -11.14 5.30 -8.07
C ILE A 94 -10.72 6.76 -8.14
N GLY A 95 -11.64 7.67 -8.43
CA GLY A 95 -11.28 9.07 -8.33
C GLY A 95 -12.41 10.06 -8.22
N THR A 96 -12.00 11.29 -7.93
CA THR A 96 -12.87 12.45 -7.94
C THR A 96 -12.27 13.61 -8.71
N SER A 97 -13.07 14.64 -8.97
CA SER A 97 -12.55 15.86 -9.60
C SER A 97 -11.40 16.44 -8.77
N THR A 98 -10.40 16.92 -9.48
CA THR A 98 -9.23 17.58 -8.90
C THR A 98 -9.33 19.09 -8.92
N GLU A 99 -10.31 19.63 -9.66
CA GLU A 99 -10.58 21.05 -9.71
C GLU A 99 -11.15 21.54 -8.37
N LYS A 100 -10.78 22.77 -8.00
CA LYS A 100 -11.30 23.41 -6.80
C LYS A 100 -12.57 24.16 -7.21
N GLU A 101 -13.75 23.64 -6.87
CA GLU A 101 -14.99 24.39 -7.11
C GLU A 101 -14.99 25.68 -6.28
N GLU A 102 -15.49 26.77 -6.86
CA GLU A 102 -15.74 28.04 -6.14
C GLU A 102 -16.72 27.86 -4.97
N SER A 103 -17.52 26.78 -5.00
CA SER A 103 -18.47 26.38 -3.95
C SER A 103 -17.79 25.88 -2.67
N GLY A 104 -16.48 25.60 -2.70
CA GLY A 104 -15.75 24.98 -1.60
C GLY A 104 -15.95 23.47 -1.43
N LEU A 105 -16.73 22.83 -2.32
CA LEU A 105 -16.82 21.37 -2.36
C LEU A 105 -15.54 20.79 -2.95
N ILE A 106 -14.91 19.89 -2.19
CA ILE A 106 -13.62 19.29 -2.50
C ILE A 106 -13.87 17.83 -2.89
N GLY A 107 -13.40 17.42 -4.07
CA GLY A 107 -13.43 16.02 -4.51
C GLY A 107 -12.83 15.09 -3.46
N LYS A 108 -13.64 14.19 -2.89
CA LYS A 108 -13.28 13.36 -1.74
C LYS A 108 -13.53 11.87 -1.99
N VAL A 109 -12.58 11.04 -1.58
CA VAL A 109 -12.76 9.58 -1.46
C VAL A 109 -12.81 9.22 0.02
N VAL A 110 -13.87 8.54 0.45
CA VAL A 110 -14.08 8.13 1.84
C VAL A 110 -14.26 6.62 1.92
N VAL A 111 -13.39 5.96 2.67
CA VAL A 111 -13.43 4.52 2.94
C VAL A 111 -13.81 4.31 4.40
N GLY A 112 -15.10 4.06 4.65
CA GLY A 112 -15.68 3.90 5.98
C GLY A 112 -16.00 5.21 6.69
N TYR A 113 -17.06 5.18 7.50
CA TYR A 113 -17.42 6.27 8.40
C TYR A 113 -16.82 6.03 9.79
N ARG A 114 -16.62 7.11 10.56
CA ARG A 114 -16.04 7.08 11.92
C ARG A 114 -16.78 6.06 12.81
N ASP A 115 -16.00 5.44 13.70
CA ASP A 115 -16.28 4.28 14.56
C ASP A 115 -16.03 2.94 13.88
N ALA A 116 -15.15 2.14 14.48
CA ALA A 116 -14.54 0.94 13.92
C ALA A 116 -15.58 -0.11 13.49
N VAL A 117 -16.01 -0.06 12.23
CA VAL A 117 -16.83 -1.11 11.63
C VAL A 117 -15.91 -2.18 11.05
N GLU A 118 -16.17 -3.46 11.37
CA GLU A 118 -15.41 -4.64 10.92
C GLU A 118 -15.62 -4.96 9.42
N GLY A 119 -15.50 -3.97 8.53
CA GLY A 119 -15.50 -4.16 7.07
C GLY A 119 -14.09 -4.27 6.50
N ARG A 120 -13.96 -4.61 5.22
CA ARG A 120 -12.69 -4.62 4.50
C ARG A 120 -12.83 -4.12 3.07
N LEU A 121 -11.84 -3.36 2.61
CA LEU A 121 -11.74 -2.92 1.22
C LEU A 121 -10.52 -3.57 0.56
N PHE A 122 -10.70 -4.10 -0.65
CA PHE A 122 -9.63 -4.48 -1.55
C PHE A 122 -9.69 -3.64 -2.82
N ILE A 123 -8.58 -3.03 -3.19
CA ILE A 123 -8.44 -2.26 -4.43
C ILE A 123 -7.27 -2.80 -5.25
N HIS A 124 -7.52 -3.11 -6.51
CA HIS A 124 -6.48 -3.20 -7.53
C HIS A 124 -6.71 -2.08 -8.55
N GLY A 125 -5.99 -0.99 -8.38
CA GLY A 125 -6.18 0.27 -9.08
C GLY A 125 -5.64 1.44 -8.25
N ASN A 126 -5.68 2.65 -8.80
CA ASN A 126 -5.21 3.86 -8.15
C ASN A 126 -6.37 4.62 -7.51
N ILE A 127 -6.07 5.45 -6.51
CA ILE A 127 -6.99 6.45 -5.97
C ILE A 127 -6.46 7.83 -6.37
N MET A 128 -7.29 8.67 -6.97
CA MET A 128 -6.96 10.07 -7.28
C MET A 128 -8.07 11.01 -6.81
N ALA A 129 -7.78 11.88 -5.85
CA ALA A 129 -8.76 12.82 -5.30
C ALA A 129 -8.06 14.06 -4.76
N ARG A 130 -8.82 15.07 -4.36
CA ARG A 130 -8.26 16.15 -3.53
C ARG A 130 -8.07 15.68 -2.09
N SER A 131 -9.07 15.01 -1.53
CA SER A 131 -9.03 14.46 -0.17
C SER A 131 -9.28 12.95 -0.17
N VAL A 132 -8.50 12.19 0.61
CA VAL A 132 -8.67 10.74 0.78
C VAL A 132 -8.72 10.40 2.27
N GLU A 133 -9.76 9.68 2.69
CA GLU A 133 -9.93 9.25 4.08
C GLU A 133 -10.11 7.72 4.14
N ILE A 134 -9.24 7.02 4.86
CA ILE A 134 -9.26 5.57 5.03
C ILE A 134 -9.43 5.23 6.52
N ASN A 135 -10.62 4.80 6.89
CA ASN A 135 -11.02 4.48 8.27
C ASN A 135 -11.40 3.00 8.46
N VAL A 136 -11.29 2.18 7.41
CA VAL A 136 -11.59 0.74 7.45
C VAL A 136 -10.39 -0.03 6.90
N PRO A 137 -10.11 -1.24 7.40
CA PRO A 137 -9.00 -2.05 6.88
C PRO A 137 -9.01 -2.16 5.36
N THR A 138 -7.90 -1.75 4.73
CA THR A 138 -7.81 -1.62 3.27
C THR A 138 -6.54 -2.29 2.75
N VAL A 139 -6.67 -3.14 1.74
CA VAL A 139 -5.56 -3.71 0.99
C VAL A 139 -5.59 -3.14 -0.43
N MET A 140 -4.53 -2.48 -0.86
CA MET A 140 -4.47 -1.78 -2.14
C MET A 140 -3.22 -2.14 -2.94
N ILE A 141 -3.41 -2.39 -4.23
CA ILE A 141 -2.36 -2.51 -5.25
C ILE A 141 -2.51 -1.34 -6.20
N GLY A 142 -1.67 -0.33 -6.03
CA GLY A 142 -1.78 0.92 -6.78
C GLY A 142 -1.39 2.13 -5.94
N ASN A 143 -1.40 3.29 -6.57
CA ASN A 143 -0.97 4.53 -5.95
C ASN A 143 -2.17 5.33 -5.42
N ILE A 144 -1.93 6.12 -4.37
CA ILE A 144 -2.87 7.13 -3.89
C ILE A 144 -2.29 8.51 -4.21
N VAL A 145 -3.06 9.33 -4.92
CA VAL A 145 -2.74 10.73 -5.19
C VAL A 145 -3.81 11.60 -4.53
N ALA A 146 -3.41 12.37 -3.52
CA ALA A 146 -4.29 13.26 -2.77
C ALA A 146 -3.79 14.72 -2.91
N LEU A 147 -4.50 15.57 -3.64
CA LEU A 147 -3.98 16.92 -3.92
C LEU A 147 -3.97 17.85 -2.70
N ASP A 148 -4.83 17.63 -1.72
CA ASP A 148 -4.95 18.44 -0.51
C ASP A 148 -4.57 17.65 0.73
N ASN A 149 -5.23 16.51 0.97
CA ASN A 149 -5.03 15.78 2.21
C ASN A 149 -5.31 14.28 2.12
N ILE A 150 -4.58 13.52 2.90
CA ILE A 150 -4.85 12.10 3.15
C ILE A 150 -4.86 11.82 4.65
N SER A 151 -5.83 11.03 5.10
CA SER A 151 -5.87 10.48 6.46
C SER A 151 -6.05 8.97 6.40
N VAL A 152 -5.16 8.22 7.04
CA VAL A 152 -5.26 6.76 7.19
C VAL A 152 -5.24 6.43 8.68
N ASN A 153 -6.37 5.92 9.19
CA ASN A 153 -6.58 5.65 10.61
C ASN A 153 -6.91 4.18 10.91
N ALA A 154 -6.82 3.30 9.91
CA ALA A 154 -7.18 1.89 10.03
C ALA A 154 -6.09 0.97 9.45
N PRO A 155 -5.99 -0.29 9.94
CA PRO A 155 -5.05 -1.31 9.46
C PRO A 155 -5.03 -1.45 7.94
N SER A 156 -4.06 -0.82 7.27
CA SER A 156 -4.03 -0.75 5.81
C SER A 156 -2.72 -1.21 5.19
N LEU A 157 -2.78 -1.95 4.09
CA LEU A 157 -1.63 -2.38 3.29
C LEU A 157 -1.72 -1.74 1.90
N ILE A 158 -0.84 -0.78 1.62
CA ILE A 158 -0.78 -0.07 0.33
C ILE A 158 0.51 -0.45 -0.38
N ILE A 159 0.40 -1.36 -1.35
CA ILE A 159 1.50 -1.74 -2.23
C ILE A 159 1.55 -0.76 -3.41
N GLY A 160 2.01 0.45 -3.10
CA GLY A 160 2.17 1.55 -4.04
C GLY A 160 2.53 2.84 -3.31
N ARG A 161 2.65 3.93 -4.07
CA ARG A 161 3.07 5.22 -3.52
C ARG A 161 1.88 6.03 -3.03
N ILE A 162 2.08 6.77 -1.95
CA ILE A 162 1.20 7.87 -1.53
C ILE A 162 1.87 9.18 -1.93
N VAL A 163 1.19 9.97 -2.75
CA VAL A 163 1.64 11.28 -3.22
C VAL A 163 0.64 12.33 -2.77
N VAL A 164 1.10 13.35 -2.06
CA VAL A 164 0.23 14.38 -1.48
C VAL A 164 0.72 15.79 -1.79
N GLY A 165 -0.19 16.67 -2.17
CA GLY A 165 0.13 18.07 -2.48
C GLY A 165 0.78 18.28 -3.85
N THR A 166 0.83 19.54 -4.28
CA THR A 166 1.53 20.00 -5.49
C THR A 166 2.53 21.10 -5.13
N ASP A 167 3.28 21.66 -6.09
CA ASP A 167 4.16 22.81 -5.79
C ASP A 167 3.35 24.05 -5.40
N ASP A 168 2.17 24.22 -6.00
CA ASP A 168 1.30 25.40 -5.80
C ASP A 168 0.28 25.21 -4.67
N ASN A 169 0.14 23.98 -4.15
CA ASN A 169 -0.85 23.64 -3.15
C ASN A 169 -0.25 22.63 -2.14
N PRO A 170 0.34 23.12 -1.04
CA PRO A 170 0.88 22.26 0.00
C PRO A 170 -0.23 21.41 0.62
N GLY A 171 -0.03 20.10 0.61
CA GLY A 171 -0.96 19.14 1.18
C GLY A 171 -0.55 18.66 2.57
N LYS A 172 -1.43 17.87 3.19
CA LYS A 172 -1.22 17.29 4.52
C LYS A 172 -1.49 15.78 4.53
N ALA A 173 -0.57 14.99 5.05
CA ALA A 173 -0.77 13.57 5.29
C ALA A 173 -0.83 13.26 6.79
N THR A 174 -1.83 12.50 7.22
CA THR A 174 -1.91 11.90 8.56
C THR A 174 -1.96 10.39 8.41
N LEU A 175 -0.92 9.69 8.86
CA LEU A 175 -0.74 8.25 8.63
C LEU A 175 -0.65 7.49 9.95
N SER A 176 -1.44 6.43 10.12
CA SER A 176 -1.41 5.55 11.30
C SER A 176 -1.85 4.14 10.91
N ASN A 177 -1.35 3.13 11.64
CA ASN A 177 -1.73 1.72 11.50
C ASN A 177 -1.68 1.21 10.05
N MET A 178 -0.58 1.43 9.35
CA MET A 178 -0.50 1.08 7.94
C MET A 178 0.88 0.61 7.51
N THR A 179 0.92 -0.18 6.45
CA THR A 179 2.13 -0.49 5.72
C THR A 179 2.03 0.04 4.31
N VAL A 180 3.03 0.81 3.90
CA VAL A 180 3.05 1.48 2.60
C VAL A 180 4.39 1.32 1.91
N PHE A 181 4.39 1.29 0.57
CA PHE A 181 5.64 1.21 -0.17
C PHE A 181 6.52 2.46 0.02
N GLN A 182 5.97 3.65 -0.28
CA GLN A 182 6.63 4.95 -0.13
C GLN A 182 5.62 6.08 0.08
N VAL A 183 6.05 7.15 0.75
CA VAL A 183 5.26 8.36 0.95
C VAL A 183 6.03 9.60 0.50
N TYR A 184 5.40 10.42 -0.35
CA TYR A 184 5.94 11.69 -0.81
C TYR A 184 4.89 12.79 -0.66
N VAL A 185 5.21 13.81 0.12
CA VAL A 185 4.30 14.93 0.42
C VAL A 185 4.99 16.24 0.13
N ARG A 186 4.28 17.13 -0.56
CA ARG A 186 4.61 18.54 -0.69
C ARG A 186 3.77 19.29 0.34
N GLY A 187 4.36 19.67 1.46
CA GLY A 187 3.66 20.11 2.67
C GLY A 187 3.96 19.20 3.86
N ASP A 188 3.00 19.07 4.78
CA ASP A 188 3.22 18.47 6.10
C ASP A 188 2.85 16.99 6.15
N VAL A 189 3.62 16.22 6.92
CA VAL A 189 3.35 14.81 7.22
C VAL A 189 3.30 14.60 8.72
N GLU A 190 2.23 13.99 9.19
CA GLU A 190 2.09 13.52 10.57
C GLU A 190 2.07 11.99 10.57
N VAL A 191 3.05 11.38 11.22
CA VAL A 191 3.15 9.92 11.34
C VAL A 191 2.84 9.50 12.76
N GLY A 192 1.72 8.79 12.92
CA GLY A 192 1.30 8.16 14.17
C GLY A 192 1.78 6.72 14.32
N PRO A 193 1.28 5.99 15.32
CA PRO A 193 1.74 4.64 15.66
C PRO A 193 1.37 3.62 14.58
N GLY A 194 2.11 2.50 14.58
CA GLY A 194 1.82 1.36 13.71
C GLY A 194 2.12 1.57 12.23
N VAL A 195 2.88 2.62 11.87
CA VAL A 195 3.27 2.90 10.49
C VAL A 195 4.53 2.13 10.11
N THR A 196 4.45 1.42 9.00
CA THR A 196 5.57 0.68 8.41
C THR A 196 5.81 1.11 6.98
N VAL A 197 7.07 1.29 6.61
CA VAL A 197 7.47 1.57 5.23
C VAL A 197 8.24 0.39 4.64
N MET A 198 7.98 0.06 3.38
CA MET A 198 8.68 -1.04 2.69
C MET A 198 9.96 -0.55 2.00
N LEU A 199 9.91 0.65 1.43
CA LEU A 199 11.10 1.39 1.05
C LEU A 199 11.21 2.58 2.02
N PRO A 200 12.32 2.75 2.74
CA PRO A 200 12.41 3.70 3.85
C PRO A 200 12.50 5.14 3.33
N LEU A 201 11.36 5.68 2.89
CA LEU A 201 11.25 7.02 2.37
C LEU A 201 9.87 7.60 2.67
N VAL A 202 9.86 8.48 3.67
CA VAL A 202 8.80 9.48 3.88
C VAL A 202 9.43 10.84 3.61
N VAL A 203 8.93 11.59 2.64
CA VAL A 203 9.46 12.93 2.31
C VAL A 203 8.37 13.98 2.51
N ALA A 204 8.71 15.05 3.22
CA ALA A 204 8.02 16.34 3.23
C ALA A 204 8.88 17.36 2.48
N ARG A 205 8.38 17.91 1.38
CA ARG A 205 8.99 19.02 0.63
C ARG A 205 8.24 20.30 0.94
N ASN A 206 8.95 21.36 1.31
CA ASN A 206 8.36 22.64 1.74
C ASN A 206 7.37 22.49 2.91
N GLY A 207 7.60 21.51 3.78
CA GLY A 207 6.83 21.28 5.00
C GLY A 207 7.64 20.43 5.97
N GLU A 208 6.99 19.92 7.01
CA GLU A 208 7.65 19.21 8.11
C GLU A 208 7.14 17.79 8.29
N VAL A 209 8.02 16.91 8.77
CA VAL A 209 7.61 15.57 9.24
C VAL A 209 7.46 15.64 10.75
N LYS A 210 6.23 15.47 11.24
CA LYS A 210 5.87 15.43 12.65
C LYS A 210 5.65 13.99 13.07
N LEU A 211 6.41 13.54 14.05
CA LEU A 211 6.29 12.19 14.60
C LEU A 211 5.46 12.24 15.87
N LYS A 212 4.36 11.49 15.86
CA LYS A 212 3.55 11.20 17.05
C LYS A 212 3.85 9.83 17.64
N ALA A 213 4.64 9.02 16.94
CA ALA A 213 5.13 7.73 17.41
C ALA A 213 6.63 7.79 17.69
N ASP A 214 7.09 6.97 18.63
CA ASP A 214 8.51 6.91 19.03
C ASP A 214 9.39 6.32 17.92
N THR A 215 8.86 5.36 17.15
CA THR A 215 9.59 4.69 16.07
C THR A 215 8.71 4.45 14.84
N ILE A 216 9.31 4.51 13.65
CA ILE A 216 8.71 4.01 12.41
C ILE A 216 9.39 2.70 12.04
N ARG A 217 8.59 1.67 11.77
CA ARG A 217 9.12 0.38 11.34
C ARG A 217 9.47 0.39 9.85
N VAL A 218 10.60 -0.23 9.51
CA VAL A 218 10.90 -0.57 8.11
C VAL A 218 10.68 -2.06 7.95
N LEU A 219 9.79 -2.47 7.03
CA LEU A 219 9.57 -3.89 6.76
C LEU A 219 10.85 -4.47 6.18
N ASN A 220 11.55 -5.32 6.93
CA ASN A 220 12.85 -5.85 6.52
C ASN A 220 12.94 -7.39 6.57
N LEU A 221 14.11 -7.94 6.22
CA LEU A 221 14.39 -9.38 6.26
C LEU A 221 14.04 -10.03 7.62
N PRO A 222 14.52 -9.53 8.78
CA PRO A 222 14.06 -10.00 10.09
C PRO A 222 12.53 -10.04 10.25
N CYS A 223 11.81 -9.01 9.80
CA CYS A 223 10.35 -9.01 9.85
C CYS A 223 9.74 -10.10 8.96
N LEU A 224 10.25 -10.29 7.74
CA LEU A 224 9.75 -11.29 6.78
C LEU A 224 9.87 -12.72 7.31
N PHE A 225 10.94 -13.01 8.05
CA PHE A 225 11.21 -14.34 8.63
C PHE A 225 10.87 -14.46 10.12
N CYS A 226 10.22 -13.45 10.69
CA CYS A 226 9.81 -13.47 12.09
C CYS A 226 8.78 -14.58 12.32
N THR A 227 9.03 -15.45 13.30
CA THR A 227 8.11 -16.53 13.69
C THR A 227 7.04 -16.08 14.68
N HIS A 228 7.15 -14.86 15.22
CA HIS A 228 6.18 -14.30 16.17
C HIS A 228 4.97 -13.63 15.48
N THR A 229 4.96 -13.52 14.15
CA THR A 229 3.83 -12.93 13.43
C THR A 229 3.54 -13.66 12.13
N GLU A 230 2.27 -13.97 11.90
CA GLU A 230 1.82 -14.56 10.63
C GLU A 230 1.81 -13.52 9.51
N ASN A 231 1.50 -12.26 9.83
CA ASN A 231 1.38 -11.17 8.88
C ASN A 231 2.34 -10.01 9.24
N PRO A 232 3.58 -10.02 8.73
CA PRO A 232 4.53 -8.96 9.01
C PRO A 232 4.12 -7.62 8.38
N PHE A 233 3.24 -7.61 7.36
CA PHE A 233 2.71 -6.36 6.81
C PHE A 233 1.79 -5.63 7.79
N LEU A 234 1.07 -6.31 8.67
CA LEU A 234 0.22 -5.66 9.67
C LEU A 234 0.50 -6.28 11.03
N CYS A 235 1.78 -6.27 11.43
CA CYS A 235 2.20 -7.04 12.58
C CYS A 235 1.73 -6.37 13.89
N GLN A 236 0.86 -7.09 14.59
CA GLN A 236 0.19 -6.67 15.82
C GLN A 236 1.18 -6.35 16.93
N HIS A 237 2.26 -7.13 17.08
CA HIS A 237 3.31 -6.87 18.06
C HIS A 237 3.97 -5.50 17.91
N TYR A 238 4.14 -5.01 16.68
CA TYR A 238 4.66 -3.66 16.46
C TYR A 238 3.62 -2.59 16.80
N ILE A 239 2.36 -2.80 16.40
CA ILE A 239 1.26 -1.87 16.69
C ILE A 239 1.04 -1.71 18.20
N GLU A 240 1.20 -2.80 18.96
CA GLU A 240 1.03 -2.86 20.42
C GLU A 240 2.30 -2.51 21.20
N GLY A 241 3.43 -2.25 20.54
CA GLY A 241 4.72 -1.96 21.20
C GLY A 241 5.34 -3.15 21.95
N SER A 242 4.97 -4.39 21.59
CA SER A 242 5.47 -5.64 22.18
C SER A 242 6.45 -6.37 21.25
N CYS A 243 7.07 -5.67 20.30
CA CYS A 243 7.87 -6.30 19.26
C CYS A 243 9.25 -6.75 19.78
N PRO A 244 9.56 -8.06 19.78
CA PRO A 244 10.84 -8.56 20.31
C PRO A 244 12.06 -8.19 19.44
N LEU A 245 11.81 -7.65 18.25
CA LEU A 245 12.83 -7.11 17.36
C LEU A 245 13.20 -5.66 17.71
N GLU A 246 12.31 -4.93 18.39
CA GLU A 246 12.51 -3.54 18.86
C GLU A 246 13.50 -3.51 20.00
N GLU A 247 13.28 -4.38 20.99
CA GLU A 247 14.15 -4.56 22.15
C GLU A 247 15.60 -4.92 21.77
N LYS A 248 15.79 -5.52 20.58
CA LYS A 248 17.10 -5.95 20.06
C LYS A 248 17.74 -4.94 19.11
N GLY A 249 17.08 -3.82 18.81
CA GLY A 249 17.55 -2.85 17.81
C GLY A 249 17.60 -3.41 16.38
N LEU A 250 16.91 -4.52 16.11
CA LEU A 250 16.95 -5.23 14.83
C LEU A 250 15.68 -4.92 14.02
N GLY A 251 15.73 -3.93 13.15
CA GLY A 251 14.63 -3.61 12.22
C GLY A 251 13.83 -2.35 12.51
N TYR A 252 14.43 -1.47 13.29
CA TYR A 252 13.96 -0.13 13.54
C TYR A 252 14.91 0.84 12.86
N ASP A 253 14.33 1.82 12.18
CA ASP A 253 15.08 2.94 11.65
C ASP A 253 15.40 3.87 12.81
N TYR A 254 16.69 4.12 13.06
CA TYR A 254 17.11 5.21 13.89
C TYR A 254 16.71 6.47 13.16
N LEU A 255 15.85 7.28 13.79
CA LEU A 255 15.54 8.64 13.37
C LEU A 255 16.83 9.44 13.17
N ALA A 256 17.39 9.37 11.97
CA ALA A 256 18.28 10.40 11.49
C ALA A 256 17.35 11.55 11.09
N GLU A 257 16.98 12.38 12.06
CA GLU A 257 16.50 13.73 11.79
C GLU A 257 17.65 14.47 11.10
N TYR A 258 17.76 14.27 9.79
CA TYR A 258 18.74 14.96 8.99
C TYR A 258 18.11 16.28 8.59
N ASP A 259 18.34 17.31 9.40
CA ASP A 259 17.98 18.67 9.04
C ASP A 259 18.86 19.11 7.85
N LEU A 260 18.36 18.88 6.63
CA LEU A 260 18.96 19.36 5.40
C LEU A 260 18.78 20.87 5.21
N GLN A 261 18.54 21.68 6.25
CA GLN A 261 18.74 23.13 6.14
C GLN A 261 20.08 23.47 5.44
N LYS A 262 21.12 22.63 5.60
CA LYS A 262 22.41 22.74 4.89
C LYS A 262 22.45 22.20 3.45
N ALA A 263 21.52 21.35 3.02
CA ALA A 263 21.43 20.86 1.63
C ALA A 263 20.24 21.43 0.85
N SER A 264 19.59 22.45 1.41
CA SER A 264 18.66 23.31 0.70
C SER A 264 19.36 23.90 -0.53
N LYS A 265 19.11 23.32 -1.70
CA LYS A 265 19.47 23.93 -2.98
C LYS A 265 18.28 24.77 -3.44
N ASN A 266 18.53 26.02 -3.78
CA ASN A 266 17.54 26.94 -4.34
C ASN A 266 16.33 27.24 -3.43
N GLY A 267 16.50 27.27 -2.11
CA GLY A 267 15.44 27.69 -1.17
C GLY A 267 14.34 26.65 -0.87
N VAL A 268 14.49 25.40 -1.33
CA VAL A 268 13.53 24.32 -1.07
C VAL A 268 13.92 23.57 0.21
N LYS A 269 13.01 23.50 1.19
CA LYS A 269 13.19 22.74 2.44
C LYS A 269 12.75 21.29 2.24
N TYR A 270 13.55 20.34 2.70
CA TYR A 270 13.19 18.92 2.73
C TYR A 270 13.34 18.39 4.14
N SER A 271 12.31 17.69 4.63
CA SER A 271 12.37 16.84 5.82
C SER A 271 12.03 15.43 5.38
N TYR A 272 12.79 14.43 5.80
CA TYR A 272 12.51 13.05 5.43
C TYR A 272 12.92 12.08 6.51
N ILE A 273 12.27 10.93 6.49
CA ILE A 273 12.65 9.75 7.25
C ILE A 273 13.19 8.76 6.24
N SER A 274 14.48 8.47 6.36
CA SER A 274 15.15 7.52 5.50
C SER A 274 16.26 6.80 6.24
N TRP A 275 16.44 5.53 5.89
CA TRP A 275 17.47 4.68 6.46
C TRP A 275 18.84 5.13 5.95
N TYR A 276 19.57 5.87 6.78
CA TYR A 276 20.86 6.44 6.41
C TYR A 276 22.03 5.61 6.94
N TRP A 277 22.27 4.42 6.40
CA TRP A 277 23.50 3.65 6.66
C TRP A 277 24.10 3.06 5.39
N ARG A 278 24.94 3.86 4.71
CA ARG A 278 26.03 3.47 3.78
C ARG A 278 25.86 2.10 3.10
N ALA A 279 25.19 2.05 1.94
CA ALA A 279 25.29 0.99 0.92
C ALA A 279 25.58 -0.44 1.44
N SER A 280 24.93 -0.86 2.54
CA SER A 280 25.21 -2.17 3.11
C SER A 280 24.58 -3.24 2.21
N PRO A 281 25.19 -4.43 2.10
CA PRO A 281 24.59 -5.53 1.33
C PRO A 281 23.15 -5.84 1.76
N LEU A 282 22.82 -5.66 3.05
CA LEU A 282 21.48 -5.84 3.58
C LEU A 282 20.49 -4.80 3.03
N MET A 283 20.89 -3.53 2.90
CA MET A 283 20.06 -2.49 2.28
C MET A 283 19.84 -2.74 0.79
N ILE A 284 20.87 -3.20 0.08
CA ILE A 284 20.74 -3.55 -1.34
C ILE A 284 19.73 -4.68 -1.50
N ALA A 285 19.88 -5.75 -0.70
CA ALA A 285 18.94 -6.86 -0.68
C ALA A 285 17.51 -6.39 -0.36
N GLN A 286 17.35 -5.57 0.68
CA GLN A 286 16.06 -5.01 1.07
C GLN A 286 15.43 -4.18 -0.06
N ASN A 287 16.17 -3.27 -0.69
CA ASN A 287 15.68 -2.45 -1.79
C ASN A 287 15.31 -3.30 -3.01
N ILE A 288 16.08 -4.34 -3.32
CA ILE A 288 15.76 -5.30 -4.38
C ILE A 288 14.46 -6.03 -4.04
N LEU A 289 14.29 -6.47 -2.79
CA LEU A 289 13.08 -7.17 -2.34
C LEU A 289 11.85 -6.26 -2.38
N SER A 290 11.95 -5.02 -1.90
CA SER A 290 10.87 -4.04 -1.98
C SER A 290 10.51 -3.70 -3.43
N LYS A 291 11.49 -3.60 -4.34
CA LYS A 291 11.20 -3.42 -5.79
C LYS A 291 10.56 -4.64 -6.41
N LYS A 292 11.03 -5.85 -6.06
CA LYS A 292 10.44 -7.11 -6.52
C LYS A 292 9.02 -7.28 -5.98
N LEU A 293 8.72 -6.82 -4.77
CA LEU A 293 7.37 -6.77 -4.21
C LEU A 293 6.41 -6.01 -5.12
N LEU A 294 6.75 -4.78 -5.52
CA LEU A 294 5.94 -4.02 -6.48
C LEU A 294 5.77 -4.80 -7.77
N TYR A 295 6.87 -5.34 -8.31
CA TYR A 295 6.82 -6.14 -9.53
C TYR A 295 5.88 -7.34 -9.40
N PHE A 296 5.91 -8.08 -8.30
CA PHE A 296 5.03 -9.23 -8.08
C PHE A 296 3.57 -8.84 -7.85
N ALA A 297 3.33 -7.73 -7.16
CA ALA A 297 1.99 -7.21 -6.94
C ALA A 297 1.35 -6.72 -8.26
N TYR A 298 2.10 -5.98 -9.10
CA TYR A 298 1.62 -5.48 -10.39
C TYR A 298 1.58 -6.55 -11.49
N LYS A 299 2.60 -7.42 -11.55
CA LYS A 299 2.64 -8.52 -12.53
C LYS A 299 1.76 -9.68 -12.10
N CYS A 300 1.12 -9.63 -10.92
CA CYS A 300 0.18 -10.65 -10.49
C CYS A 300 -0.93 -10.74 -11.56
N PRO A 301 -0.94 -11.79 -12.40
CA PRO A 301 -1.85 -11.88 -13.52
C PRO A 301 -3.15 -12.44 -12.97
N TYR A 302 -3.80 -11.71 -12.07
CA TYR A 302 -5.21 -11.93 -11.87
C TYR A 302 -5.88 -11.30 -13.09
N ALA A 303 -5.97 -12.07 -14.18
CA ALA A 303 -7.14 -11.97 -15.01
C ALA A 303 -8.30 -12.32 -14.07
N TYR A 304 -8.83 -11.32 -13.37
CA TYR A 304 -9.89 -11.52 -12.40
C TYR A 304 -11.11 -12.02 -13.17
N ASN A 305 -11.34 -13.32 -13.11
CA ASN A 305 -12.57 -13.93 -13.60
C ASN A 305 -13.60 -13.79 -12.50
N ILE A 306 -14.59 -12.93 -12.73
CA ILE A 306 -15.63 -12.62 -11.76
C ILE A 306 -16.90 -13.30 -12.22
N GLU A 307 -17.39 -14.20 -11.38
CA GLU A 307 -18.66 -14.87 -11.60
C GLU A 307 -19.80 -13.93 -11.18
N LEU A 308 -20.55 -13.44 -12.17
CA LEU A 308 -21.70 -12.56 -11.96
C LEU A 308 -22.68 -13.15 -10.94
N LYS A 309 -22.93 -14.46 -10.94
CA LYS A 309 -24.03 -15.03 -10.16
C LYS A 309 -23.80 -14.99 -8.64
N ASN A 310 -22.56 -15.14 -8.18
CA ASN A 310 -22.27 -15.53 -6.78
C ASN A 310 -21.16 -14.70 -6.09
N LYS A 311 -20.63 -13.63 -6.70
CA LYS A 311 -19.48 -12.83 -6.17
C LYS A 311 -18.23 -13.68 -5.93
N TYR A 312 -17.95 -14.61 -6.86
CA TYR A 312 -16.72 -15.39 -6.85
C TYR A 312 -15.69 -14.74 -7.75
N ILE A 313 -14.43 -14.74 -7.31
CA ILE A 313 -13.29 -14.20 -8.02
C ILE A 313 -12.24 -15.30 -8.15
N ASN A 314 -12.11 -15.82 -9.37
CA ASN A 314 -11.30 -17.00 -9.71
C ASN A 314 -11.69 -18.24 -8.89
N GLY A 315 -12.99 -18.56 -8.85
CA GLY A 315 -13.51 -19.77 -8.21
C GLY A 315 -13.55 -19.74 -6.67
N GLU A 316 -13.28 -18.60 -6.03
CA GLU A 316 -13.37 -18.42 -4.58
C GLU A 316 -14.25 -17.22 -4.22
N PRO A 317 -14.86 -17.18 -3.02
CA PRO A 317 -15.61 -16.01 -2.55
C PRO A 317 -14.75 -14.73 -2.54
N HIS A 318 -15.30 -13.61 -3.03
CA HIS A 318 -14.58 -12.33 -3.05
C HIS A 318 -14.03 -11.89 -1.67
N SER A 319 -14.67 -12.30 -0.58
CA SER A 319 -14.28 -11.96 0.79
C SER A 319 -12.92 -12.54 1.21
N THR A 320 -12.45 -13.63 0.57
CA THR A 320 -11.13 -14.23 0.86
C THR A 320 -9.98 -13.53 0.14
N LEU A 321 -10.29 -12.68 -0.85
CA LEU A 321 -9.30 -12.08 -1.74
C LEU A 321 -8.21 -11.27 -1.01
N PRO A 322 -8.51 -10.41 -0.01
CA PRO A 322 -7.48 -9.61 0.68
C PRO A 322 -6.43 -10.49 1.39
N GLU A 323 -6.89 -11.53 2.09
CA GLU A 323 -6.03 -12.43 2.88
C GLU A 323 -5.20 -13.32 1.97
N ARG A 324 -5.83 -13.91 0.93
CA ARG A 324 -5.15 -14.73 -0.08
C ARG A 324 -4.07 -13.93 -0.80
N PHE A 325 -4.38 -12.69 -1.17
CA PHE A 325 -3.41 -11.80 -1.80
C PHE A 325 -2.21 -11.54 -0.88
N THR A 326 -2.48 -11.15 0.37
CA THR A 326 -1.45 -10.86 1.37
C THR A 326 -0.53 -12.06 1.59
N ARG A 327 -1.10 -13.27 1.79
CA ARG A 327 -0.34 -14.51 1.98
C ARG A 327 0.55 -14.83 0.79
N ARG A 328 0.00 -14.79 -0.43
CA ARG A 328 0.76 -15.08 -1.65
C ARG A 328 1.95 -14.15 -1.83
N ILE A 329 1.73 -12.86 -1.59
CA ILE A 329 2.80 -11.85 -1.68
C ILE A 329 3.88 -12.12 -0.64
N LEU A 330 3.51 -12.49 0.59
CA LEU A 330 4.47 -12.85 1.64
C LEU A 330 5.29 -14.08 1.26
N ASP A 331 4.66 -15.14 0.75
CA ASP A 331 5.34 -16.36 0.33
C ASP A 331 6.34 -16.10 -0.80
N GLU A 332 5.93 -15.29 -1.78
CA GLU A 332 6.79 -14.88 -2.89
C GLU A 332 7.98 -14.04 -2.42
N LEU A 333 7.76 -13.10 -1.49
CA LEU A 333 8.82 -12.31 -0.89
C LEU A 333 9.79 -13.16 -0.09
N ARG A 334 9.30 -14.10 0.72
CA ARG A 334 10.13 -15.01 1.51
C ARG A 334 11.00 -15.89 0.60
N ARG A 335 10.43 -16.46 -0.45
CA ARG A 335 11.17 -17.22 -1.46
C ARG A 335 12.26 -16.37 -2.10
N THR A 336 11.90 -15.17 -2.56
CA THR A 336 12.83 -14.24 -3.20
C THR A 336 13.92 -13.77 -2.24
N ALA A 337 13.59 -13.55 -0.97
CA ALA A 337 14.54 -13.15 0.06
C ALA A 337 15.61 -14.21 0.28
N ILE A 338 15.24 -15.50 0.26
CA ILE A 338 16.19 -16.61 0.33
C ILE A 338 17.13 -16.59 -0.89
N GLU A 339 16.59 -16.41 -2.10
CA GLU A 339 17.39 -16.31 -3.34
C GLU A 339 18.36 -15.13 -3.31
N VAL A 340 17.87 -13.93 -2.97
CA VAL A 340 18.67 -12.70 -2.93
C VAL A 340 19.75 -12.77 -1.85
N ALA A 341 19.44 -13.34 -0.68
CA ALA A 341 20.44 -13.57 0.37
C ALA A 341 21.53 -14.54 -0.08
N GLY A 342 21.16 -15.63 -0.77
CA GLY A 342 22.10 -16.57 -1.37
C GLY A 342 23.03 -15.91 -2.39
N GLU A 343 22.46 -15.08 -3.27
CA GLU A 343 23.23 -14.39 -4.31
C GLU A 343 24.13 -13.28 -3.74
N THR A 344 23.63 -12.51 -2.77
CA THR A 344 24.42 -11.49 -2.07
C THR A 344 25.61 -12.12 -1.35
N ARG A 345 25.40 -13.27 -0.70
CA ARG A 345 26.46 -14.05 -0.06
C ARG A 345 27.49 -14.54 -1.08
N ARG A 346 27.05 -15.06 -2.23
CA ARG A 346 27.93 -15.50 -3.33
C ARG A 346 28.82 -14.35 -3.83
N ILE A 347 28.24 -13.19 -4.11
CA ILE A 347 28.98 -12.00 -4.58
C ILE A 347 30.00 -11.56 -3.52
N LEU A 348 29.58 -11.43 -2.26
CA LEU A 348 30.46 -11.02 -1.16
C LEU A 348 31.66 -11.96 -1.03
N PHE A 349 31.42 -13.27 -1.08
CA PHE A 349 32.50 -14.25 -0.97
C PHE A 349 33.44 -14.21 -2.16
N ASN A 350 32.92 -14.06 -3.38
CA ASN A 350 33.76 -13.90 -4.56
C ASN A 350 34.63 -12.65 -4.46
N THR A 351 34.09 -11.52 -4.02
CA THR A 351 34.85 -10.27 -3.85
C THR A 351 35.95 -10.39 -2.79
N ILE A 352 35.66 -11.04 -1.66
CA ILE A 352 36.69 -11.29 -0.62
C ILE A 352 37.77 -12.22 -1.16
N GLU A 353 37.38 -13.28 -1.89
CA GLU A 353 38.31 -14.22 -2.51
C GLU A 353 39.21 -13.54 -3.55
N GLU A 354 38.64 -12.69 -4.41
CA GLU A 354 39.39 -11.87 -5.37
C GLU A 354 40.36 -10.92 -4.68
N TYR A 355 39.93 -10.28 -3.58
CA TYR A 355 40.80 -9.42 -2.77
C TYR A 355 41.96 -10.20 -2.16
N PHE A 356 41.71 -11.38 -1.58
CA PHE A 356 42.76 -12.22 -1.02
C PHE A 356 43.75 -12.69 -2.10
N LYS A 357 43.26 -13.11 -3.28
CA LYS A 357 44.11 -13.45 -4.43
C LYS A 357 44.97 -12.26 -4.87
N ALA A 358 44.36 -11.09 -5.05
CA ALA A 358 45.06 -9.88 -5.49
C ALA A 358 46.12 -9.40 -4.48
N ARG A 359 45.94 -9.69 -3.18
CA ARG A 359 46.87 -9.31 -2.10
C ARG A 359 47.81 -10.43 -1.68
N ASN A 360 47.78 -11.60 -2.33
CA ASN A 360 48.53 -12.80 -1.94
C ASN A 360 48.30 -13.21 -0.47
N ILE A 361 47.08 -13.05 0.04
CA ILE A 361 46.71 -13.48 1.39
C ILE A 361 46.28 -14.95 1.31
N PRO A 362 46.96 -15.89 1.99
CA PRO A 362 46.53 -17.29 2.04
C PRO A 362 45.17 -17.39 2.74
N TYR A 363 44.22 -18.09 2.13
CA TYR A 363 42.87 -18.25 2.66
C TYR A 363 42.33 -19.68 2.47
N VAL A 364 41.36 -20.05 3.30
CA VAL A 364 40.59 -21.30 3.26
C VAL A 364 39.10 -20.98 3.29
N LYS A 365 38.27 -21.82 2.67
CA LYS A 365 36.80 -21.65 2.71
C LYS A 365 36.23 -22.36 3.94
N CYS A 366 35.39 -21.66 4.69
CA CYS A 366 34.69 -22.25 5.84
C CYS A 366 33.83 -23.44 5.40
N THR A 367 33.93 -24.58 6.07
CA THR A 367 33.16 -25.79 5.72
C THR A 367 31.65 -25.62 5.94
N HIS A 368 31.25 -24.82 6.93
CA HIS A 368 29.83 -24.58 7.24
C HIS A 368 29.15 -23.60 6.29
N CYS A 369 29.86 -22.52 5.91
CA CYS A 369 29.24 -21.43 5.16
C CYS A 369 29.99 -21.02 3.89
N GLY A 370 31.10 -21.66 3.52
CA GLY A 370 31.81 -21.36 2.27
C GLY A 370 32.47 -19.98 2.19
N ALA A 371 32.42 -19.17 3.26
CA ALA A 371 33.09 -17.87 3.29
C ALA A 371 34.62 -18.05 3.20
N PRO A 372 35.33 -17.28 2.38
CA PRO A 372 36.79 -17.25 2.40
C PRO A 372 37.28 -16.57 3.68
N ASN A 373 38.20 -17.22 4.40
CA ASN A 373 38.81 -16.74 5.64
C ASN A 373 40.33 -16.84 5.54
N PRO A 374 41.11 -15.87 6.05
CA PRO A 374 42.56 -16.01 6.16
C PRO A 374 42.93 -17.29 6.93
N VAL A 375 44.00 -17.98 6.54
CA VAL A 375 44.41 -19.27 7.17
C VAL A 375 44.68 -19.13 8.68
N VAL A 376 45.00 -17.93 9.15
CA VAL A 376 45.24 -17.64 10.58
C VAL A 376 43.96 -17.62 11.42
N GLU A 377 42.79 -17.48 10.80
CA GLU A 377 41.51 -17.38 11.50
C GLU A 377 40.93 -18.78 11.76
N LYS A 378 40.74 -19.11 13.05
CA LYS A 378 40.09 -20.37 13.46
C LYS A 378 38.57 -20.29 13.42
N ILE A 379 38.02 -19.08 13.54
CA ILE A 379 36.58 -18.81 13.56
C ILE A 379 36.21 -18.06 12.28
N CYS A 380 35.17 -18.53 11.62
CA CYS A 380 34.67 -17.91 10.40
C CYS A 380 34.10 -16.53 10.70
N ILE A 381 34.67 -15.49 10.07
CA ILE A 381 34.24 -14.10 10.25
C ILE A 381 32.78 -13.86 9.83
N TYR A 382 32.21 -14.75 9.01
CA TYR A 382 30.86 -14.62 8.50
C TYR A 382 29.82 -15.33 9.36
N CYS A 383 30.07 -16.59 9.78
CA CYS A 383 29.08 -17.39 10.51
C CYS A 383 29.44 -17.70 11.97
N GLY A 384 30.63 -17.29 12.45
CA GLY A 384 31.08 -17.52 13.81
C GLY A 384 31.35 -18.99 14.17
N LYS A 385 31.34 -19.91 13.19
CA LYS A 385 31.68 -21.33 13.37
C LYS A 385 33.16 -21.58 13.08
N LEU A 386 33.70 -22.70 13.52
CA LEU A 386 35.07 -23.10 13.17
C LEU A 386 35.22 -23.18 11.64
N VAL A 387 36.35 -22.68 11.12
CA VAL A 387 36.57 -22.61 9.67
C VAL A 387 36.75 -24.00 9.06
N SER A 388 37.42 -24.89 9.79
CA SER A 388 37.53 -26.33 9.55
C SER A 388 37.49 -27.02 10.91
N GLU A 389 36.91 -28.22 10.98
CA GLU A 389 37.00 -29.08 12.17
C GLU A 389 38.46 -29.39 12.53
#